data_AF-A0A437AL54-F1
#
_entry.id   AF-A0A437AL54-F1
#
_cell.length_a   1.000
_cell.length_b   1.000
_cell.length_c   1.000
_cell.angle_alpha   90.00
_cell.angle_beta   90.00
_cell.angle_gamma   90.00
#
_symmetry.space_group_name_H-M   'P 1'
#
loop_
_entity.id
_entity.type
_entity.pdbx_description
1 polymer ?
#
loop_
_entity_poly.entity_id
_entity_poly.type
_entity_poly.pdbx_seq_one_letter_code
_entity_poly.pdbx_strand_id
1 'polypeptide(L)'
;MSKLNKTLSFFLKYGALLLIPIAIIYLYLTRRLCQKVIKKNIKICLKIFSKDLKNSLIIKEENKINCLLKDYLISNSESSLGELADYLSKKYHMSYHSSLTLQSVVMKFLMIEIINEQLELIYNNGYIFTKNEFDNLKKWHHLLNYCVIVEMDDKSYFTNVLKSTNNFSFENMIESSLYPMVKLICKNDIRDYDKIIFPKNVIILMSKGNLEYYIDFRNVDIHNVYTMVDGNYYGIKGIVLNIHKLFGDECLAMDTEEFDRFKETGSYRNHAHDFMALLVLSRNMTDEKK
;
A
#
# COMPACT_ATOMS: atom_id res chain seq x y z
N MET A 1 -1.80 47.86 41.46
CA MET A 1 -1.40 46.87 40.44
C MET A 1 -2.56 45.92 40.17
N SER A 2 -3.15 45.99 38.98
CA SER A 2 -4.45 45.37 38.66
C SER A 2 -4.38 43.84 38.63
N LYS A 3 -5.51 43.17 38.91
CA LYS A 3 -5.68 41.71 38.72
C LYS A 3 -5.22 41.25 37.34
N LEU A 4 -5.39 42.10 36.32
CA LEU A 4 -4.92 41.87 34.96
C LEU A 4 -3.42 41.58 34.88
N ASN A 5 -2.58 42.33 35.60
CA ASN A 5 -1.12 42.11 35.58
C ASN A 5 -0.72 40.80 36.28
N LYS A 6 -1.48 40.35 37.29
CA LYS A 6 -1.25 39.05 37.94
C LYS A 6 -1.67 37.89 37.04
N THR A 7 -2.81 38.01 36.36
CA THR A 7 -3.27 37.00 35.40
C THR A 7 -2.32 36.91 34.20
N LEU A 8 -1.89 38.06 33.64
CA LEU A 8 -0.92 38.11 32.56
C LEU A 8 0.43 37.51 32.96
N SER A 9 0.92 37.85 34.16
CA SER A 9 2.13 37.27 34.77
C SER A 9 2.03 35.75 34.95
N PHE A 10 0.86 35.24 35.38
CA PHE A 10 0.60 33.81 35.52
C PHE A 10 0.61 33.10 34.17
N PHE A 11 -0.09 33.63 33.16
CA PHE A 11 -0.06 33.08 31.79
C PHE A 11 1.32 33.17 31.15
N LEU A 12 2.10 34.21 31.39
CA LEU A 12 3.49 34.31 30.90
C LEU A 12 4.40 33.26 31.59
N LYS A 13 4.23 33.05 32.90
CA LYS A 13 5.10 32.16 33.69
C LYS A 13 4.76 30.67 33.52
N TYR A 14 3.47 30.32 33.46
CA TYR A 14 3.00 28.94 33.31
C TYR A 14 2.62 28.58 31.86
N GLY A 15 2.33 29.56 31.00
CA GLY A 15 2.09 29.33 29.57
C GLY A 15 3.35 28.83 28.86
N ALA A 16 4.53 29.38 29.17
CA ALA A 16 5.80 28.84 28.68
C ALA A 16 6.04 27.38 29.13
N LEU A 17 5.64 27.04 30.36
CA LEU A 17 5.73 25.68 30.90
C LEU A 17 4.79 24.70 30.19
N LEU A 18 3.60 25.14 29.75
CA LEU A 18 2.64 24.34 28.97
C LEU A 18 3.03 24.23 27.49
N LEU A 19 3.67 25.27 26.93
CA LEU A 19 4.14 25.27 25.54
C LEU A 19 5.22 24.20 25.29
N ILE A 20 6.06 23.89 26.28
CA ILE A 20 7.11 22.86 26.14
C ILE A 20 6.51 21.45 25.92
N PRO A 21 5.62 20.92 26.78
CA PRO A 21 4.91 19.67 26.52
C PRO A 21 4.13 19.67 25.21
N ILE A 22 3.45 20.77 24.88
CA ILE A 22 2.70 20.89 23.61
C ILE A 22 3.66 20.78 22.42
N ALA A 23 4.81 21.45 22.46
CA ALA A 23 5.82 21.37 21.41
C ALA A 23 6.41 19.96 21.28
N ILE A 24 6.68 19.27 22.39
CA ILE A 24 7.16 17.88 22.38
C ILE A 24 6.12 16.94 21.79
N ILE A 25 4.86 17.05 22.22
CA ILE A 25 3.74 16.27 21.68
C ILE A 25 3.57 16.57 20.19
N TYR A 26 3.62 17.84 19.79
CA TYR A 26 3.52 18.23 18.39
C TYR A 26 4.64 17.63 17.54
N LEU A 27 5.91 17.71 17.97
CA LEU A 27 7.05 17.10 17.28
C LEU A 27 6.92 15.58 17.21
N TYR A 28 6.41 14.95 18.27
CA TYR A 28 6.17 13.51 18.31
C TYR A 28 5.05 13.07 17.34
N LEU A 29 3.94 13.83 17.29
CA LEU A 29 2.79 13.56 16.41
C LEU A 29 3.08 13.89 14.93
N THR A 30 3.94 14.88 14.67
CA THR A 30 4.36 15.28 13.32
C THR A 30 5.62 14.58 12.84
N ARG A 31 6.15 13.61 13.61
CA ARG A 31 7.38 12.89 13.28
C ARG A 31 7.23 12.16 11.94
N ARG A 32 8.01 12.61 10.97
CA ARG A 32 8.09 12.01 9.63
C ARG A 32 9.00 10.79 9.61
N LEU A 33 8.77 9.91 8.65
CA LEU A 33 9.71 8.85 8.32
C LEU A 33 11.01 9.47 7.79
N CYS A 34 12.14 9.01 8.31
CA CYS A 34 13.43 9.42 7.75
C CYS A 34 13.73 8.64 6.47
N GLN A 35 14.60 9.21 5.61
CA GLN A 35 15.02 8.60 4.35
C GLN A 35 15.51 7.16 4.54
N LYS A 36 16.27 6.87 5.61
CA LYS A 36 16.75 5.51 5.94
C LYS A 36 15.61 4.51 6.09
N VAL A 37 14.53 4.92 6.75
CA VAL A 37 13.35 4.07 6.97
C VAL A 37 12.56 3.90 5.68
N ILE A 38 12.38 4.96 4.90
CA ILE A 38 11.73 4.89 3.58
C ILE A 38 12.51 3.92 2.67
N LYS A 39 13.82 4.13 2.55
CA LYS A 39 14.75 3.29 1.79
C LYS A 39 14.64 1.81 2.15
N LYS A 40 14.67 1.48 3.45
CA LYS A 40 14.50 0.10 3.95
C LYS A 40 13.18 -0.51 3.48
N ASN A 41 12.07 0.23 3.59
CA ASN A 41 10.75 -0.27 3.26
C ASN A 41 10.50 -0.38 1.74
N ILE A 42 11.09 0.51 0.92
CA ILE A 42 11.07 0.35 -0.54
C ILE A 42 11.72 -0.98 -0.92
N LYS A 43 12.92 -1.28 -0.38
CA LYS A 43 13.64 -2.53 -0.63
C LYS A 43 12.82 -3.77 -0.25
N ILE A 44 12.17 -3.74 0.91
CA ILE A 44 11.29 -4.82 1.39
C ILE A 44 10.13 -5.02 0.41
N CYS A 45 9.42 -3.95 0.04
CA CYS A 45 8.26 -4.06 -0.85
C CYS A 45 8.67 -4.56 -2.24
N LEU A 46 9.74 -4.01 -2.82
CA LEU A 46 10.19 -4.37 -4.16
C LEU A 46 10.61 -5.83 -4.30
N LYS A 47 10.97 -6.52 -3.22
CA LYS A 47 11.26 -7.97 -3.27
C LYS A 47 10.10 -8.76 -3.90
N ILE A 48 8.85 -8.32 -3.69
CA ILE A 48 7.64 -9.05 -4.13
C ILE A 48 7.29 -8.82 -5.60
N PHE A 49 7.53 -7.63 -6.16
CA PHE A 49 7.05 -7.27 -7.51
C PHE A 49 8.16 -6.80 -8.46
N SER A 50 9.43 -6.92 -8.05
CA SER A 50 10.61 -6.50 -8.82
C SER A 50 10.63 -6.99 -10.27
N LYS A 51 10.36 -8.29 -10.50
CA LYS A 51 10.44 -8.92 -11.82
C LYS A 51 9.42 -8.35 -12.82
N ASP A 52 8.15 -8.27 -12.42
CA ASP A 52 7.11 -7.73 -13.29
C ASP A 52 7.28 -6.23 -13.50
N LEU A 53 7.60 -5.49 -12.43
CA LEU A 53 7.75 -4.05 -12.49
C LEU A 53 8.88 -3.66 -13.45
N LYS A 54 10.02 -4.37 -13.41
CA LYS A 54 11.14 -4.15 -14.34
C LYS A 54 10.72 -4.20 -15.81
N ASN A 55 9.80 -5.10 -16.15
CA ASN A 55 9.34 -5.28 -17.53
C ASN A 55 8.20 -4.35 -17.91
N SER A 56 7.55 -3.70 -16.93
CA SER A 56 6.36 -2.89 -17.15
C SER A 56 6.60 -1.38 -17.08
N LEU A 57 7.73 -0.93 -16.52
CA LEU A 57 8.03 0.49 -16.35
C LEU A 57 8.29 1.20 -17.68
N ILE A 58 7.55 2.29 -17.91
CA ILE A 58 7.78 3.20 -19.05
C ILE A 58 8.91 4.15 -18.70
N ILE A 59 9.99 4.07 -19.48
CA ILE A 59 11.21 4.86 -19.30
C ILE A 59 11.27 5.94 -20.36
N LYS A 60 11.09 7.18 -19.92
CA LYS A 60 11.33 8.40 -20.67
C LYS A 60 12.27 9.27 -19.86
N GLU A 61 12.95 10.22 -20.49
CA GLU A 61 13.92 11.09 -19.82
C GLU A 61 13.27 11.91 -18.69
N GLU A 62 12.02 12.31 -18.90
CA GLU A 62 11.17 13.00 -17.93
C GLU A 62 10.69 12.14 -16.76
N ASN A 63 10.69 10.81 -16.90
CA ASN A 63 10.19 9.86 -15.89
C ASN A 63 11.27 9.52 -14.86
N LYS A 64 11.63 10.50 -14.03
CA LYS A 64 12.74 10.41 -13.07
C LYS A 64 12.59 9.22 -12.11
N ILE A 65 11.40 8.98 -11.58
CA ILE A 65 11.13 7.91 -10.61
C ILE A 65 11.24 6.54 -11.26
N ASN A 66 10.65 6.36 -12.44
CA ASN A 66 10.73 5.09 -13.18
C ASN A 66 12.16 4.79 -13.61
N CYS A 67 12.94 5.80 -14.00
CA CYS A 67 14.38 5.66 -14.29
C CYS A 67 15.15 5.18 -13.05
N LEU A 68 15.04 5.87 -11.91
CA LEU A 68 15.71 5.49 -10.66
C LEU A 68 15.31 4.09 -10.20
N LEU A 69 14.02 3.75 -10.34
CA LEU A 69 13.48 2.46 -9.96
C LEU A 69 14.01 1.35 -10.87
N LYS A 70 14.05 1.56 -12.18
CA LYS A 70 14.62 0.61 -13.14
C LYS A 70 16.11 0.39 -12.90
N ASP A 71 16.86 1.46 -12.66
CA ASP A 71 18.29 1.36 -12.35
C ASP A 71 18.52 0.52 -11.11
N TYR A 72 17.74 0.74 -10.04
CA TYR A 72 17.78 -0.09 -8.85
C TYR A 72 17.43 -1.56 -9.15
N LEU A 73 16.37 -1.81 -9.90
CA LEU A 73 15.93 -3.17 -10.25
C LEU A 73 16.91 -3.93 -11.16
N ILE A 74 17.75 -3.23 -11.92
CA ILE A 74 18.76 -3.84 -12.80
C ILE A 74 20.08 -4.04 -12.07
N SER A 75 20.55 -3.03 -11.34
CA SER A 75 21.92 -2.94 -10.84
C SER A 75 22.04 -3.03 -9.32
N ASN A 76 20.92 -3.10 -8.59
CA ASN A 76 20.86 -2.93 -7.14
C ASN A 76 21.54 -1.63 -6.66
N SER A 77 21.47 -0.56 -7.47
CA SER A 77 22.07 0.74 -7.17
C SER A 77 21.51 1.36 -5.88
N GLU A 78 22.31 1.33 -4.82
CA GLU A 78 21.97 1.93 -3.53
C GLU A 78 21.89 3.46 -3.59
N SER A 79 22.52 4.08 -4.60
CA SER A 79 22.40 5.52 -4.90
C SER A 79 21.02 5.84 -5.46
N SER A 80 20.59 5.10 -6.50
CA SER A 80 19.28 5.30 -7.13
C SER A 80 18.14 5.08 -6.13
N LEU A 81 18.28 4.06 -5.26
CA LEU A 81 17.36 3.81 -4.16
C LEU A 81 17.37 4.94 -3.11
N GLY A 82 18.55 5.54 -2.85
CA GLY A 82 18.70 6.69 -1.96
C GLY A 82 17.99 7.93 -2.48
N GLU A 83 18.16 8.24 -3.76
CA GLU A 83 17.48 9.36 -4.43
C GLU A 83 15.96 9.18 -4.49
N LEU A 84 15.50 7.96 -4.77
CA LEU A 84 14.08 7.61 -4.74
C LEU A 84 13.49 7.85 -3.34
N ALA A 85 14.17 7.39 -2.29
CA ALA A 85 13.73 7.59 -0.91
C ALA A 85 13.73 9.07 -0.49
N ASP A 86 14.74 9.83 -0.92
CA ASP A 86 14.84 11.27 -0.67
C ASP A 86 13.68 12.02 -1.33
N TYR A 87 13.42 11.74 -2.61
CA TYR A 87 12.29 12.30 -3.35
C TYR A 87 10.97 12.08 -2.63
N LEU A 88 10.65 10.82 -2.27
CA LEU A 88 9.41 10.49 -1.59
C LEU A 88 9.31 11.21 -0.23
N SER A 89 10.43 11.30 0.51
CA SER A 89 10.47 11.98 1.81
C SER A 89 10.19 13.48 1.73
N LYS A 90 10.62 14.13 0.64
CA LYS A 90 10.43 15.56 0.39
C LYS A 90 9.02 15.86 -0.12
N LYS A 91 8.51 15.03 -1.03
CA LYS A 91 7.19 15.22 -1.65
C LYS A 91 6.04 14.86 -0.73
N TYR A 92 6.19 13.80 0.08
CA TYR A 92 5.10 13.25 0.86
C TYR A 92 5.32 13.31 2.36
N HIS A 93 4.27 13.70 3.09
CA HIS A 93 4.25 13.64 4.55
C HIS A 93 3.97 12.22 5.05
N MET A 94 4.99 11.35 4.99
CA MET A 94 4.91 9.99 5.56
C MET A 94 5.13 10.03 7.07
N SER A 95 4.17 9.56 7.86
CA SER A 95 4.21 9.57 9.34
C SER A 95 4.12 8.15 9.92
N TYR A 96 4.80 7.92 11.05
CA TYR A 96 4.64 6.71 11.85
C TYR A 96 3.21 6.55 12.39
N HIS A 97 2.46 7.64 12.51
CA HIS A 97 1.07 7.66 12.98
C HIS A 97 0.05 7.48 11.86
N SER A 98 0.49 7.12 10.65
CA SER A 98 -0.43 6.73 9.57
C SER A 98 -1.33 5.58 10.03
N SER A 99 -2.57 5.55 9.52
CA SER A 99 -3.46 4.41 9.65
C SER A 99 -2.95 3.19 8.88
N LEU A 100 -2.07 3.38 7.89
CA LEU A 100 -1.38 2.30 7.19
C LEU A 100 -0.20 1.78 8.01
N THR A 101 0.15 0.50 7.79
CA THR A 101 1.43 -0.04 8.23
C THR A 101 2.60 0.69 7.56
N LEU A 102 3.80 0.58 8.13
CA LEU A 102 4.98 1.32 7.68
C LEU A 102 5.34 1.01 6.22
N GLN A 103 5.28 -0.26 5.85
CA GLN A 103 5.54 -0.74 4.50
C GLN A 103 4.43 -0.26 3.55
N SER A 104 3.16 -0.37 3.97
CA SER A 104 2.02 0.12 3.19
C SER A 104 2.07 1.60 2.89
N VAL A 105 2.44 2.45 3.85
CA VAL A 105 2.50 3.90 3.60
C VAL A 105 3.58 4.24 2.57
N VAL A 106 4.74 3.59 2.64
CA VAL A 106 5.82 3.77 1.66
C VAL A 106 5.39 3.24 0.30
N MET A 107 4.79 2.05 0.25
CA MET A 107 4.30 1.43 -0.97
C MET A 107 3.19 2.25 -1.63
N LYS A 108 2.29 2.85 -0.85
CA LYS A 108 1.26 3.76 -1.35
C LYS A 108 1.89 4.86 -2.18
N PHE A 109 2.84 5.61 -1.62
CA PHE A 109 3.41 6.76 -2.30
C PHE A 109 4.33 6.36 -3.46
N LEU A 110 5.02 5.22 -3.35
CA LEU A 110 5.77 4.68 -4.49
C LEU A 110 4.84 4.35 -5.67
N MET A 111 3.72 3.67 -5.42
CA MET A 111 2.73 3.34 -6.46
C MET A 111 2.10 4.59 -7.06
N ILE A 112 1.81 5.61 -6.24
CA ILE A 112 1.32 6.90 -6.72
C ILE A 112 2.30 7.49 -7.74
N GLU A 113 3.59 7.53 -7.43
CA GLU A 113 4.58 8.10 -8.36
C GLU A 113 4.74 7.30 -9.65
N ILE A 114 4.77 5.96 -9.55
CA ILE A 114 4.83 5.09 -10.73
C ILE A 114 3.61 5.36 -11.63
N ILE A 115 2.42 5.49 -11.04
CA ILE A 115 1.19 5.78 -11.79
C ILE A 115 1.26 7.19 -12.41
N ASN A 116 1.69 8.21 -11.66
CA ASN A 116 1.81 9.57 -12.15
C ASN A 116 2.73 9.66 -13.38
N GLU A 117 3.91 9.04 -13.33
CA GLU A 117 4.86 9.08 -14.45
C GLU A 117 4.44 8.20 -15.63
N GLN A 118 3.76 7.08 -15.38
CA GLN A 118 3.27 6.25 -16.49
C GLN A 118 2.07 6.87 -17.22
N LEU A 119 1.29 7.71 -16.54
CA LEU A 119 0.04 8.25 -17.06
C LEU A 119 0.04 9.75 -17.31
N GLU A 120 1.14 10.43 -16.95
CA GLU A 120 1.28 11.88 -17.07
C GLU A 120 0.13 12.63 -16.37
N LEU A 121 -0.33 12.13 -15.21
CA LEU A 121 -1.44 12.70 -14.43
C LEU A 121 -1.10 12.89 -12.95
N ILE A 122 -2.03 13.52 -12.22
CA ILE A 122 -1.92 13.77 -10.77
C ILE A 122 -2.87 12.82 -10.03
N TYR A 123 -2.32 11.72 -9.51
CA TYR A 123 -3.01 10.71 -8.72
C TYR A 123 -2.68 10.92 -7.23
N ASN A 124 -3.63 11.36 -6.41
CA ASN A 124 -3.35 11.66 -4.99
C ASN A 124 -4.08 10.74 -4.00
N ASN A 125 -5.30 10.28 -4.32
CA ASN A 125 -6.07 9.29 -3.55
C ASN A 125 -7.15 8.68 -4.43
N GLY A 126 -6.74 8.18 -5.59
CA GLY A 126 -7.62 7.76 -6.66
C GLY A 126 -7.72 8.80 -7.75
N TYR A 127 -8.31 8.40 -8.87
CA TYR A 127 -8.46 9.22 -10.05
C TYR A 127 -9.70 8.78 -10.84
N ILE A 128 -10.36 9.74 -11.47
CA ILE A 128 -11.50 9.51 -12.35
C ILE A 128 -11.04 9.81 -13.78
N PHE A 129 -11.09 8.80 -14.64
CA PHE A 129 -10.84 8.91 -16.07
C PHE A 129 -12.16 9.17 -16.81
N THR A 130 -12.11 10.05 -17.79
CA THR A 130 -13.07 10.05 -18.88
C THR A 130 -12.93 8.77 -19.71
N LYS A 131 -13.96 8.43 -20.49
CA LYS A 131 -13.90 7.30 -21.42
C LYS A 131 -12.73 7.40 -22.41
N ASN A 132 -12.45 8.60 -22.93
CA ASN A 132 -11.35 8.82 -23.86
C ASN A 132 -9.98 8.58 -23.21
N GLU A 133 -9.78 9.04 -21.98
CA GLU A 133 -8.56 8.76 -21.22
C GLU A 133 -8.40 7.26 -21.00
N PHE A 134 -9.46 6.59 -20.53
CA PHE A 134 -9.42 5.15 -20.29
C PHE A 134 -9.14 4.32 -21.56
N ASP A 135 -9.77 4.67 -22.69
CA ASP A 135 -9.52 3.98 -23.96
C ASP A 135 -8.11 4.23 -24.49
N ASN A 136 -7.52 5.40 -24.20
CA ASN A 136 -6.10 5.62 -24.44
C ASN A 136 -5.22 4.79 -23.51
N LEU A 137 -5.55 4.68 -22.22
CA LEU A 137 -4.84 3.85 -21.25
C LEU A 137 -4.79 2.38 -21.62
N LYS A 138 -5.86 1.83 -22.22
CA LYS A 138 -5.87 0.45 -22.73
C LYS A 138 -4.74 0.16 -23.71
N LYS A 139 -4.30 1.17 -24.47
CA LYS A 139 -3.17 1.04 -25.41
C LYS A 139 -1.83 0.94 -24.67
N TRP A 140 -1.77 1.40 -23.41
CA TRP A 140 -0.62 1.33 -22.50
C TRP A 140 -0.82 0.19 -21.49
N HIS A 141 -0.72 -1.05 -21.97
CA HIS A 141 -1.06 -2.30 -21.27
C HIS A 141 -0.51 -2.47 -19.84
N HIS A 142 0.55 -1.75 -19.47
CA HIS A 142 1.28 -2.01 -18.22
C HIS A 142 0.58 -1.49 -16.96
N LEU A 143 -0.25 -0.46 -17.06
CA LEU A 143 -0.90 0.12 -15.88
C LEU A 143 -2.18 -0.64 -15.47
N LEU A 144 -2.86 -1.24 -16.45
CA LEU A 144 -3.95 -2.20 -16.24
C LEU A 144 -3.49 -3.47 -15.51
N ASN A 145 -2.19 -3.67 -15.30
CA ASN A 145 -1.68 -4.83 -14.60
C ASN A 145 -1.69 -4.71 -13.08
N TYR A 146 -1.99 -3.53 -12.51
CA TYR A 146 -1.93 -3.31 -11.05
C TYR A 146 -3.12 -2.58 -10.42
N CYS A 147 -3.95 -1.92 -11.24
CA CYS A 147 -5.05 -1.09 -10.75
C CYS A 147 -6.39 -1.78 -10.99
N VAL A 148 -7.20 -1.93 -9.95
CA VAL A 148 -8.63 -2.23 -10.09
C VAL A 148 -9.34 -0.97 -10.55
N ILE A 149 -10.16 -1.10 -11.59
CA ILE A 149 -10.87 0.03 -12.21
C ILE A 149 -12.36 -0.26 -12.19
N VAL A 150 -13.18 0.76 -11.93
CA VAL A 150 -14.64 0.67 -11.88
C VAL A 150 -15.24 1.63 -12.89
N GLU A 151 -16.11 1.14 -13.78
CA GLU A 151 -16.96 2.00 -14.60
C GLU A 151 -18.12 2.56 -13.77
N MET A 152 -18.20 3.88 -13.67
CA MET A 152 -19.28 4.59 -13.00
C MET A 152 -20.46 4.81 -13.95
N ASP A 153 -21.61 5.21 -13.41
CA ASP A 153 -22.86 5.32 -14.18
C ASP A 153 -22.84 6.37 -15.28
N ASP A 154 -22.08 7.43 -15.08
CA ASP A 154 -21.84 8.50 -16.05
C ASP A 154 -20.82 8.09 -17.14
N LYS A 155 -20.43 6.81 -17.19
CA LYS A 155 -19.44 6.23 -18.12
C LYS A 155 -18.02 6.77 -17.92
N SER A 156 -17.74 7.40 -16.79
CA SER A 156 -16.38 7.64 -16.34
C SER A 156 -15.84 6.41 -15.58
N TYR A 157 -14.53 6.36 -15.36
CA TYR A 157 -13.86 5.22 -14.75
C TYR A 157 -13.10 5.66 -13.51
N PHE A 158 -13.21 4.94 -12.41
CA PHE A 158 -12.53 5.26 -11.17
C PHE A 158 -11.49 4.19 -10.81
N THR A 159 -10.36 4.62 -10.26
CA THR A 159 -9.41 3.73 -9.62
C THR A 159 -8.86 4.33 -8.34
N ASN A 160 -8.49 3.48 -7.38
CA ASN A 160 -7.85 3.88 -6.13
C ASN A 160 -6.96 2.74 -5.64
N VAL A 161 -6.04 3.07 -4.73
CA VAL A 161 -5.24 2.09 -4.01
C VAL A 161 -6.15 1.28 -3.08
N LEU A 162 -6.11 -0.04 -3.20
CA LEU A 162 -6.88 -0.95 -2.34
C LEU A 162 -6.29 -1.00 -0.94
N LYS A 163 -7.16 -1.02 0.07
CA LYS A 163 -6.76 -1.03 1.47
C LYS A 163 -7.59 -2.01 2.27
N SER A 164 -6.96 -2.79 3.13
CA SER A 164 -7.62 -3.70 4.05
C SER A 164 -7.09 -3.54 5.47
N THR A 165 -7.51 -4.42 6.37
CA THR A 165 -7.04 -4.54 7.76
C THR A 165 -6.94 -6.02 8.14
N ASN A 166 -6.05 -6.37 9.05
CA ASN A 166 -5.82 -7.73 9.54
C ASN A 166 -6.86 -8.20 10.58
N ASN A 167 -8.00 -7.52 10.69
CA ASN A 167 -9.08 -7.85 11.64
C ASN A 167 -10.03 -8.96 11.17
N PHE A 168 -9.79 -9.48 9.97
CA PHE A 168 -10.71 -10.41 9.31
C PHE A 168 -10.01 -11.74 9.00
N SER A 169 -10.80 -12.76 8.67
CA SER A 169 -10.26 -13.93 7.96
C SER A 169 -9.60 -13.48 6.66
N PHE A 170 -8.68 -14.30 6.15
CA PHE A 170 -7.87 -13.92 5.00
C PHE A 170 -8.71 -13.58 3.74
N GLU A 171 -9.77 -14.35 3.45
CA GLU A 171 -10.72 -14.04 2.37
C GLU A 171 -11.44 -12.71 2.59
N ASN A 172 -11.95 -12.48 3.80
CA ASN A 172 -12.63 -11.24 4.17
C ASN A 172 -11.69 -10.03 4.14
N MET A 173 -10.37 -10.22 4.35
CA MET A 173 -9.39 -9.16 4.14
C MET A 173 -9.34 -8.75 2.66
N ILE A 174 -9.39 -9.71 1.73
CA ILE A 174 -9.41 -9.42 0.30
C ILE A 174 -10.71 -8.73 -0.09
N GLU A 175 -11.87 -9.28 0.33
CA GLU A 175 -13.18 -8.72 0.01
C GLU A 175 -13.34 -7.28 0.54
N SER A 176 -12.97 -7.04 1.81
CA SER A 176 -13.05 -5.71 2.40
C SER A 176 -12.18 -4.67 1.67
N SER A 177 -11.09 -5.09 1.02
CA SER A 177 -10.26 -4.20 0.22
C SER A 177 -10.95 -3.67 -1.04
N LEU A 178 -11.89 -4.45 -1.58
CA LEU A 178 -12.65 -4.15 -2.79
C LEU A 178 -13.94 -3.37 -2.46
N TYR A 179 -14.39 -3.38 -1.21
CA TYR A 179 -15.65 -2.77 -0.80
C TYR A 179 -15.83 -1.30 -1.24
N PRO A 180 -14.81 -0.41 -1.19
CA PRO A 180 -14.95 0.94 -1.72
C PRO A 180 -15.28 0.97 -3.22
N MET A 181 -14.74 0.02 -3.99
CA MET A 181 -15.01 -0.13 -5.43
C MET A 181 -16.41 -0.68 -5.67
N VAL A 182 -16.79 -1.74 -4.94
CA VAL A 182 -18.12 -2.37 -5.02
C VAL A 182 -19.24 -1.39 -4.66
N LYS A 183 -18.99 -0.46 -3.73
CA LYS A 183 -19.96 0.59 -3.38
C LYS A 183 -20.31 1.50 -4.55
N LEU A 184 -19.40 1.73 -5.49
CA LEU A 184 -19.63 2.61 -6.65
C LEU A 184 -20.56 1.97 -7.70
N ILE A 185 -20.70 0.65 -7.69
CA ILE A 185 -21.53 -0.12 -8.63
C ILE A 185 -22.80 -0.68 -7.96
N CYS A 186 -23.04 -0.33 -6.70
CA CYS A 186 -24.19 -0.81 -5.93
C CYS A 186 -25.36 0.18 -6.05
N LYS A 187 -26.49 -0.28 -6.57
CA LYS A 187 -27.74 0.50 -6.63
C LYS A 187 -28.89 -0.34 -6.10
N ASN A 188 -29.64 0.20 -5.14
CA ASN A 188 -30.80 -0.49 -4.55
C ASN A 188 -30.44 -1.94 -4.14
N ASP A 189 -29.26 -2.13 -3.53
CA ASP A 189 -28.68 -3.42 -3.13
C ASP A 189 -28.33 -4.40 -4.28
N ILE A 190 -28.44 -3.97 -5.54
CA ILE A 190 -27.99 -4.72 -6.72
C ILE A 190 -26.56 -4.28 -7.07
N ARG A 191 -25.65 -5.25 -7.22
CA ARG A 191 -24.23 -5.03 -7.54
C ARG A 191 -23.95 -5.48 -8.97
N ASP A 192 -23.50 -4.55 -9.81
CA ASP A 192 -23.16 -4.80 -11.21
C ASP A 192 -21.66 -5.06 -11.38
N TYR A 193 -21.24 -6.30 -11.10
CA TYR A 193 -19.83 -6.67 -11.06
C TYR A 193 -19.13 -6.60 -12.43
N ASP A 194 -19.88 -6.59 -13.54
CA ASP A 194 -19.35 -6.43 -14.90
C ASP A 194 -18.69 -5.05 -15.10
N LYS A 195 -19.02 -4.08 -14.25
CA LYS A 195 -18.38 -2.76 -14.23
C LYS A 195 -17.00 -2.73 -13.59
N ILE A 196 -16.55 -3.83 -12.94
CA ILE A 196 -15.22 -3.89 -12.33
C ILE A 196 -14.24 -4.59 -13.27
N ILE A 197 -13.15 -3.89 -13.57
CA ILE A 197 -12.06 -4.37 -14.41
C ILE A 197 -10.91 -4.73 -13.48
N PHE A 198 -10.62 -6.02 -13.39
CA PHE A 198 -9.54 -6.54 -12.55
C PHE A 198 -8.20 -6.65 -13.30
N PRO A 199 -7.10 -6.26 -12.65
CA PRO A 199 -5.76 -6.35 -13.21
C PRO A 199 -5.18 -7.76 -13.10
N LYS A 200 -4.08 -8.04 -13.83
CA LYS A 200 -3.30 -9.28 -13.66
C LYS A 200 -2.81 -9.42 -12.22
N ASN A 201 -2.24 -8.37 -11.65
CA ASN A 201 -1.77 -8.34 -10.28
C ASN A 201 -2.61 -7.36 -9.46
N VAL A 202 -3.03 -7.74 -8.26
CA VAL A 202 -3.79 -6.86 -7.34
C VAL A 202 -2.92 -6.56 -6.13
N ILE A 203 -2.69 -5.28 -5.85
CA ILE A 203 -1.91 -4.84 -4.68
C ILE A 203 -2.87 -4.32 -3.60
N ILE A 204 -2.81 -4.94 -2.41
CA ILE A 204 -3.63 -4.58 -1.26
C ILE A 204 -2.72 -4.06 -0.15
N LEU A 205 -2.94 -2.81 0.25
CA LEU A 205 -2.24 -2.18 1.36
C LEU A 205 -2.95 -2.46 2.67
N MET A 206 -2.21 -2.79 3.71
CA MET A 206 -2.75 -3.09 5.03
C MET A 206 -2.72 -1.87 5.94
N SER A 207 -3.88 -1.60 6.51
CA SER A 207 -4.08 -0.69 7.62
C SER A 207 -3.70 -1.39 8.92
N LYS A 208 -3.21 -0.61 9.88
CA LYS A 208 -3.05 -1.06 11.25
C LYS A 208 -4.40 -1.51 11.79
N GLY A 209 -4.51 -2.75 12.24
CA GLY A 209 -5.75 -3.29 12.78
C GLY A 209 -5.79 -3.32 14.29
N ASN A 210 -6.52 -4.29 14.82
CA ASN A 210 -6.68 -4.53 16.24
C ASN A 210 -5.37 -5.00 16.86
N LEU A 211 -5.26 -4.78 18.17
CA LEU A 211 -4.08 -5.22 18.91
C LEU A 211 -3.94 -6.73 18.82
N GLU A 212 -5.06 -7.47 18.94
CA GLU A 212 -5.06 -8.93 18.89
C GLU A 212 -5.54 -9.43 17.52
N TYR A 213 -4.79 -10.37 16.96
CA TYR A 213 -5.17 -11.08 15.74
C TYR A 213 -4.88 -12.58 15.86
N TYR A 214 -5.62 -13.36 15.09
CA TYR A 214 -5.39 -14.78 14.87
C TYR A 214 -5.50 -15.07 13.37
N ILE A 215 -4.42 -15.55 12.77
CA ILE A 215 -4.41 -15.95 11.36
C ILE A 215 -3.79 -17.35 11.25
N ASP A 216 -4.52 -18.26 10.63
CA ASP A 216 -4.07 -19.62 10.33
C ASP A 216 -3.85 -19.77 8.83
N PHE A 217 -2.59 -19.90 8.42
CA PHE A 217 -2.22 -20.05 7.01
C PHE A 217 -2.11 -21.51 6.55
N ARG A 218 -2.20 -22.49 7.46
CA ARG A 218 -1.90 -23.91 7.14
C ARG A 218 -2.77 -24.48 6.01
N ASN A 219 -4.02 -24.01 5.93
CA ASN A 219 -5.01 -24.50 4.95
C ASN A 219 -5.21 -23.53 3.78
N VAL A 220 -4.36 -22.52 3.62
CA VAL A 220 -4.48 -21.57 2.51
C VAL A 220 -3.94 -22.23 1.23
N ASP A 221 -4.82 -22.42 0.24
CA ASP A 221 -4.41 -22.70 -1.13
C ASP A 221 -3.82 -21.41 -1.73
N ILE A 222 -2.49 -21.29 -1.66
CA ILE A 222 -1.77 -20.10 -2.09
C ILE A 222 -1.92 -19.83 -3.59
N HIS A 223 -2.33 -20.81 -4.40
CA HIS A 223 -2.54 -20.62 -5.83
C HIS A 223 -3.95 -20.14 -6.16
N ASN A 224 -4.93 -20.44 -5.29
CA ASN A 224 -6.34 -20.09 -5.46
C ASN A 224 -6.94 -19.59 -4.16
N VAL A 225 -6.42 -18.46 -3.68
CA VAL A 225 -6.85 -17.87 -2.40
C VAL A 225 -8.24 -17.24 -2.49
N TYR A 226 -8.56 -16.65 -3.63
CA TYR A 226 -9.82 -15.93 -3.79
C TYR A 226 -10.28 -15.97 -5.24
N THR A 227 -11.58 -16.21 -5.43
CA THR A 227 -12.22 -16.03 -6.74
C THR A 227 -12.75 -14.61 -6.78
N MET A 228 -12.17 -13.77 -7.63
CA MET A 228 -12.65 -12.41 -7.82
C MET A 228 -14.03 -12.45 -8.50
N VAL A 229 -14.76 -11.35 -8.39
CA VAL A 229 -16.13 -11.23 -8.91
C VAL A 229 -16.22 -11.29 -10.44
N ASP A 230 -15.09 -11.20 -11.13
CA ASP A 230 -14.94 -11.46 -12.58
C ASP A 230 -14.82 -12.97 -12.92
N GLY A 231 -14.96 -13.84 -11.91
CA GLY A 231 -14.87 -15.30 -12.03
C GLY A 231 -13.45 -15.85 -12.09
N ASN A 232 -12.41 -15.01 -11.99
CA ASN A 232 -11.02 -15.46 -12.08
C ASN A 232 -10.42 -15.78 -10.71
N TYR A 233 -9.54 -16.77 -10.70
CA TYR A 233 -8.83 -17.20 -9.50
C TYR A 233 -7.55 -16.37 -9.31
N TYR A 234 -7.35 -15.94 -8.07
CA TYR A 234 -6.19 -15.17 -7.66
C TYR A 234 -5.44 -15.92 -6.55
N GLY A 235 -4.14 -16.11 -6.76
CA GLY A 235 -3.20 -16.66 -5.79
C GLY A 235 -2.31 -15.59 -5.17
N ILE A 236 -1.63 -15.93 -4.08
CA ILE A 236 -0.63 -15.07 -3.44
C ILE A 236 0.63 -15.08 -4.29
N LYS A 237 0.95 -13.94 -4.87
CA LYS A 237 2.24 -13.70 -5.52
C LYS A 237 3.32 -13.30 -4.51
N GLY A 238 2.92 -12.57 -3.48
CA GLY A 238 3.79 -12.30 -2.35
C GLY A 238 3.13 -11.49 -1.26
N ILE A 239 3.76 -11.52 -0.10
CA ILE A 239 3.22 -11.01 1.15
C ILE A 239 4.33 -10.41 2.00
N VAL A 240 4.02 -9.32 2.71
CA VAL A 240 4.91 -8.76 3.75
C VAL A 240 4.27 -8.93 5.12
N LEU A 241 4.98 -9.61 6.00
CA LEU A 241 4.59 -9.85 7.39
C LEU A 241 5.58 -9.23 8.38
N ASN A 242 5.08 -8.60 9.43
CA ASN A 242 5.82 -8.17 10.60
C ASN A 242 5.60 -9.21 11.72
N ILE A 243 6.62 -10.02 11.99
CA ILE A 243 6.60 -11.04 13.02
C ILE A 243 7.22 -10.47 14.29
N HIS A 244 6.39 -10.30 15.32
CA HIS A 244 6.82 -9.79 16.62
C HIS A 244 7.20 -10.96 17.53
N LYS A 245 8.48 -11.03 17.92
CA LYS A 245 9.00 -12.07 18.83
C LYS A 245 9.46 -11.40 20.13
N LEU A 246 9.58 -12.19 21.20
CA LEU A 246 10.11 -11.75 22.50
C LEU A 246 11.47 -11.03 22.39
N PHE A 247 12.31 -11.43 21.42
CA PHE A 247 13.67 -10.89 21.24
C PHE A 247 13.83 -10.04 19.97
N GLY A 248 12.74 -9.46 19.47
CA GLY A 248 12.79 -8.48 18.39
C GLY A 248 11.74 -8.71 17.31
N ASP A 249 11.57 -7.67 16.49
CA ASP A 249 10.62 -7.66 15.39
C ASP A 249 11.34 -7.98 14.07
N GLU A 250 10.72 -8.85 13.28
CA GLU A 250 11.22 -9.27 11.98
C GLU A 250 10.23 -8.90 10.88
N CYS A 251 10.70 -8.28 9.81
CA CYS A 251 9.86 -7.96 8.66
C CYS A 251 10.23 -8.87 7.49
N LEU A 252 9.35 -9.81 7.18
CA LEU A 252 9.52 -10.83 6.15
C LEU A 252 8.75 -10.42 4.90
N ALA A 253 9.47 -10.18 3.80
CA ALA A 253 8.87 -10.13 2.46
C ALA A 253 9.10 -11.49 1.80
N MET A 254 8.00 -12.15 1.45
CA MET A 254 8.00 -13.49 0.89
C MET A 254 7.31 -13.50 -0.46
N ASP A 255 7.95 -14.13 -1.45
CA ASP A 255 7.28 -14.52 -2.69
C ASP A 255 6.40 -15.77 -2.46
N THR A 256 5.73 -16.23 -3.51
CA THR A 256 4.88 -17.42 -3.51
C THR A 256 5.55 -18.64 -2.89
N GLU A 257 6.78 -18.97 -3.31
CA GLU A 257 7.46 -20.20 -2.89
C GLU A 257 7.98 -20.10 -1.46
N GLU A 258 8.52 -18.94 -1.08
CA GLU A 258 8.90 -18.64 0.29
C GLU A 258 7.69 -18.70 1.22
N PHE A 259 6.54 -18.18 0.80
CA PHE A 259 5.32 -18.21 1.59
C PHE A 259 4.72 -19.62 1.69
N ASP A 260 4.81 -20.44 0.65
CA ASP A 260 4.34 -21.83 0.69
C ASP A 260 5.09 -22.65 1.75
N ARG A 261 6.40 -22.46 1.86
CA ARG A 261 7.21 -23.07 2.93
C ARG A 261 6.86 -22.49 4.30
N PHE A 262 6.59 -21.19 4.35
CA PHE A 262 6.28 -20.50 5.61
C PHE A 262 4.93 -20.90 6.18
N LYS A 263 3.89 -21.07 5.37
CA LYS A 263 2.51 -21.34 5.87
C LYS A 263 2.41 -22.65 6.65
N GLU A 264 3.27 -23.62 6.36
CA GLU A 264 3.37 -24.90 7.06
C GLU A 264 3.84 -24.72 8.52
N THR A 265 4.50 -23.59 8.83
CA THR A 265 5.05 -23.33 10.17
C THR A 265 3.99 -22.95 11.22
N GLY A 266 2.71 -22.79 10.83
CA GLY A 266 1.57 -22.84 11.77
C GLY A 266 0.70 -21.58 11.82
N SER A 267 -0.18 -21.55 12.82
CA SER A 267 -1.10 -20.44 13.12
C SER A 267 -0.40 -19.37 13.97
N TYR A 268 -0.64 -18.09 13.65
CA TYR A 268 -0.06 -16.95 14.37
C TYR A 268 -1.12 -16.28 15.24
N ARG A 269 -0.82 -16.17 16.53
CA ARG A 269 -1.56 -15.33 17.48
C ARG A 269 -0.58 -14.36 18.12
N ASN A 270 -0.85 -13.07 18.03
CA ASN A 270 0.01 -12.07 18.66
C ASN A 270 -0.75 -10.79 18.99
N HIS A 271 -0.09 -9.94 19.78
CA HIS A 271 -0.52 -8.60 20.09
C HIS A 271 0.28 -7.58 19.29
N ALA A 272 -0.12 -7.34 18.04
CA ALA A 272 0.47 -6.29 17.22
C ALA A 272 -0.53 -5.73 16.19
N HIS A 273 -0.48 -4.42 15.99
CA HIS A 273 -1.38 -3.73 15.08
C HIS A 273 -0.97 -3.85 13.60
N ASP A 274 0.26 -4.29 13.30
CA ASP A 274 0.88 -4.18 11.98
C ASP A 274 1.37 -5.51 11.40
N PHE A 275 0.82 -6.64 11.85
CA PHE A 275 1.25 -7.98 11.44
C PHE A 275 1.34 -8.18 9.92
N MET A 276 0.31 -7.80 9.16
CA MET A 276 0.37 -7.87 7.71
C MET A 276 0.53 -6.46 7.16
N ALA A 277 1.48 -6.28 6.26
CA ALA A 277 1.84 -4.97 5.76
C ALA A 277 1.56 -4.79 4.27
N LEU A 278 1.58 -5.87 3.48
CA LEU A 278 1.32 -5.82 2.04
C LEU A 278 0.88 -7.20 1.57
N LEU A 279 -0.11 -7.25 0.68
CA LEU A 279 -0.51 -8.47 -0.02
C LEU A 279 -0.57 -8.19 -1.52
N VAL A 280 0.08 -9.04 -2.31
CA VAL A 280 0.03 -8.99 -3.77
C VAL A 280 -0.55 -10.29 -4.28
N LEU A 281 -1.66 -10.18 -5.00
CA LEU A 281 -2.32 -11.30 -5.65
C LEU A 281 -2.01 -11.30 -7.14
N SER A 282 -1.99 -12.48 -7.76
CA SER A 282 -1.87 -12.62 -9.22
C SER A 282 -2.92 -13.58 -9.75
N ARG A 283 -3.51 -13.20 -10.89
CA ARG A 283 -4.47 -14.01 -11.64
C ARG A 283 -3.79 -15.25 -12.22
N ASN A 284 -4.49 -16.39 -12.18
CA ASN A 284 -4.13 -17.63 -12.88
C ASN A 284 -2.67 -18.09 -12.65
N MET A 285 -2.24 -18.17 -11.39
CA MET A 285 -0.88 -18.60 -11.03
C MET A 285 -0.52 -20.04 -11.48
N THR A 286 -1.50 -20.84 -11.87
CA THR A 286 -1.31 -22.18 -12.46
C THR A 286 -0.75 -22.16 -13.88
N ASP A 287 -0.88 -21.06 -14.62
CA ASP A 287 -0.50 -21.00 -16.04
C ASP A 287 0.96 -20.55 -16.27
N GLU A 288 1.66 -20.03 -15.26
CA GLU A 288 3.06 -19.58 -15.39
C GLU A 288 4.10 -20.73 -15.39
N LYS A 289 3.64 -21.99 -15.34
CA LYS A 289 4.47 -23.20 -15.48
C LYS A 289 4.45 -23.83 -16.88
N LYS A 290 3.90 -23.16 -17.90
CA LYS A 290 3.91 -23.64 -19.29
C LYS A 290 4.82 -22.81 -20.19
#